data_AF-A0A015Z1F5-F1
#
_entry.id   AF-A0A015Z1F5-F1
#
_cell.length_a   1.000
_cell.length_b   1.000
_cell.length_c   1.000
_cell.angle_alpha   90.00
_cell.angle_beta   90.00
_cell.angle_gamma   90.00
#
_symmetry.space_group_name_H-M   'P 1'
#
loop_
_entity.id
_entity.type
_entity.pdbx_description
1 polymer ?
#
loop_
_entity_poly.entity_id
_entity_poly.type
_entity_poly.pdbx_seq_one_letter_code
_entity_poly.pdbx_strand_id
1 'polypeptide(L)' 'MNNLLEQRFFRLLSEYSQRKVSASEFAEAIEELAIHLADFSINEQDYSVLLRYFSFGLHRLKSYRVRFEQEKNTLFAFD' A
#
# COMPACT_ATOMS: atom_id res chain seq x y z
N MET A 1 7.61 -7.65 -1.67
CA MET A 1 7.14 -8.96 -2.17
C MET A 1 7.97 -10.13 -1.66
N ASN A 2 9.26 -9.94 -1.32
CA ASN A 2 10.13 -11.03 -0.83
C ASN A 2 9.67 -11.66 0.50
N ASN A 3 9.00 -10.94 1.41
CA ASN A 3 8.59 -11.48 2.73
C ASN A 3 7.41 -12.46 2.72
N LEU A 4 6.59 -12.53 1.66
CA LEU A 4 5.37 -13.36 1.68
C LEU A 4 5.71 -14.84 1.43
N LEU A 5 6.58 -15.11 0.46
CA LEU A 5 7.00 -16.49 0.13
C LEU A 5 7.90 -17.12 1.20
N GLU A 6 8.48 -16.30 2.08
CA GLU A 6 9.27 -16.74 3.22
C GLU A 6 8.41 -17.20 4.42
N GLN A 7 7.10 -16.93 4.39
CA GLN A 7 6.19 -17.32 5.46
C GLN A 7 6.14 -18.85 5.62
N ARG A 8 6.01 -19.28 6.87
CA ARG A 8 6.01 -20.69 7.27
C ARG A 8 5.04 -21.53 6.45
N PHE A 9 3.86 -20.98 6.12
CA PHE A 9 2.86 -21.64 5.28
C PHE A 9 3.40 -22.09 3.91
N PHE A 10 4.03 -21.19 3.14
CA PHE A 10 4.53 -21.52 1.80
C PHE A 10 5.70 -22.49 1.83
N ARG A 11 6.54 -22.39 2.86
CA ARG A 11 7.60 -23.36 3.12
C ARG A 11 7.04 -24.76 3.41
N LEU A 12 6.02 -24.87 4.26
CA LEU A 12 5.36 -26.15 4.54
C LEU A 12 4.71 -26.76 3.29
N LEU A 13 4.11 -25.94 2.42
CA LEU A 13 3.59 -26.41 1.13
C LEU A 13 4.70 -26.96 0.22
N SER A 14 5.87 -26.30 0.19
CA SER A 14 7.03 -26.76 -0.59
C SER A 14 7.62 -28.06 -0.04
N GLU A 15 7.59 -28.25 1.28
CA GLU A 15 8.15 -29.44 1.95
C GLU A 15 7.19 -30.64 1.97
N TYR A 16 5.92 -30.45 1.61
CA TYR A 16 4.87 -31.48 1.71
C TYR A 16 5.20 -32.78 0.97
N SER A 17 5.97 -32.70 -0.13
CA SER A 17 6.41 -33.88 -0.89
C SER A 17 7.55 -34.65 -0.22
N GLN A 18 8.34 -33.98 0.63
CA GLN A 18 9.54 -34.54 1.27
C GLN A 18 9.30 -34.95 2.73
N ARG A 19 8.37 -34.29 3.42
CA ARG A 19 8.08 -34.51 4.83
C ARG A 19 6.57 -34.55 5.06
N LYS A 20 6.12 -35.47 5.90
CA LYS A 20 4.74 -35.51 6.39
C LYS A 20 4.54 -34.36 7.39
N VAL A 21 3.87 -33.31 6.95
CA VAL A 21 3.48 -32.17 7.78
C VAL A 21 2.16 -32.49 8.48
N SER A 22 2.04 -32.16 9.76
CA SER A 22 0.82 -32.39 10.53
C SER A 22 -0.25 -31.34 10.23
N ALA A 23 -1.52 -31.70 10.43
CA ALA A 23 -2.63 -30.75 10.27
C ALA A 23 -2.53 -29.57 11.26
N SER A 24 -2.01 -29.80 12.47
CA SER A 24 -1.78 -28.77 13.47
C SER A 24 -0.71 -27.77 13.05
N GLU A 25 0.41 -28.24 12.49
CA GLU A 25 1.46 -27.35 11.96
C GLU A 25 0.95 -26.48 10.81
N PHE A 26 0.08 -27.02 9.95
CA PHE A 26 -0.57 -26.24 8.90
C PHE A 26 -1.55 -25.21 9.46
N ALA A 27 -2.33 -25.58 10.48
CA ALA A 27 -3.27 -24.66 11.11
C ALA A 27 -2.54 -23.46 11.74
N GLU A 28 -1.45 -23.70 12.49
CA GLU A 28 -0.61 -22.62 13.03
C GLU A 28 -0.03 -21.73 11.93
N ALA A 29 0.49 -22.33 10.85
CA ALA A 29 1.07 -21.56 9.76
C ALA A 29 0.04 -20.71 9.00
N ILE A 30 -1.22 -21.15 8.93
CA ILE A 30 -2.33 -20.37 8.37
C ILE A 30 -2.68 -19.18 9.29
N GLU A 31 -2.67 -19.38 10.60
CA GLU A 31 -2.92 -18.31 11.58
C GLU A 31 -1.82 -17.24 11.54
N GLU A 32 -0.56 -17.66 11.52
CA GLU A 32 0.60 -16.75 11.34
C GLU A 32 0.50 -15.95 10.04
N LEU A 33 0.09 -16.60 8.94
CA LEU A 33 -0.10 -15.95 7.64
C LEU A 33 -1.25 -14.94 7.68
N ALA A 34 -2.36 -15.27 8.36
CA ALA A 34 -3.51 -14.38 8.49
C ALA A 34 -3.15 -13.09 9.26
N ILE A 35 -2.36 -13.20 10.33
CA ILE A 35 -1.85 -12.04 11.08
C ILE A 35 -0.99 -11.15 10.18
N HIS A 36 -0.03 -11.74 9.45
CA HIS A 36 0.82 -10.99 8.52
C HIS A 36 0.02 -10.28 7.43
N LEU A 37 -1.01 -10.94 6.88
CA LEU A 37 -1.88 -10.34 5.86
C LEU A 37 -2.73 -9.20 6.43
N ALA A 38 -3.21 -9.32 7.66
CA ALA A 38 -3.94 -8.25 8.34
C ALA A 38 -3.04 -7.02 8.56
N ASP A 39 -1.82 -7.21 9.08
CA ASP A 39 -0.87 -6.12 9.29
C ASP A 39 -0.46 -5.45 7.97
N PHE A 40 -0.21 -6.25 6.92
CA PHE A 40 0.11 -5.71 5.60
C PHE A 40 -1.06 -4.90 5.01
N SER A 41 -2.29 -5.41 5.14
CA SER A 41 -3.50 -4.73 4.65
C SER A 41 -3.72 -3.39 5.36
N ILE A 42 -3.46 -3.31 6.66
CA ILE A 42 -3.56 -2.06 7.43
C ILE A 42 -2.52 -1.06 6.91
N ASN A 43 -1.28 -1.50 6.75
CA ASN A 43 -0.21 -0.64 6.26
C ASN A 43 -0.48 -0.12 4.84
N GLU A 44 -0.93 -0.99 3.92
CA GLU A 44 -1.31 -0.59 2.56
C GLU A 44 -2.45 0.45 2.58
N GLN A 45 -3.45 0.24 3.43
CA GLN A 45 -4.56 1.17 3.56
C GLN A 45 -4.11 2.53 4.08
N ASP A 46 -3.25 2.58 5.10
CA ASP A 46 -2.67 3.83 5.61
C ASP A 46 -1.86 4.58 4.54
N TYR A 47 -1.04 3.86 3.77
CA TYR A 47 -0.32 4.44 2.63
C TYR A 47 -1.26 4.97 1.55
N SER A 48 -2.35 4.26 1.25
CA SER A 48 -3.34 4.71 0.27
C SER A 48 -4.01 6.03 0.70
N VAL A 49 -4.28 6.18 2.00
CA VAL A 49 -4.84 7.39 2.60
C VAL A 49 -3.84 8.55 2.47
N LEU A 50 -2.57 8.32 2.81
CA LEU A 50 -1.51 9.34 2.66
C LEU A 50 -1.34 9.78 1.19
N LEU A 51 -1.31 8.83 0.26
CA LEU A 51 -1.23 9.10 -1.19
C LEU A 51 -2.41 9.94 -1.68
N ARG A 52 -3.62 9.66 -1.18
CA ARG A 52 -4.81 10.44 -1.51
C ARG A 52 -4.71 11.88 -1.00
N TYR A 53 -4.26 12.09 0.23
CA TYR A 53 -4.05 13.45 0.77
C TYR A 53 -2.96 14.21 0.03
N PHE A 54 -1.84 13.53 -0.28
CA PHE A 54 -0.77 14.11 -1.07
C PHE A 54 -1.26 14.52 -2.47
N SER A 55 -2.01 13.65 -3.14
CA SER A 55 -2.60 13.93 -4.46
C SER A 55 -3.55 15.12 -4.41
N PHE A 56 -4.37 15.23 -3.36
CA PHE A 56 -5.26 16.37 -3.16
C PHE A 56 -4.49 17.68 -2.97
N GLY A 57 -3.45 17.67 -2.11
CA GLY A 57 -2.59 18.84 -1.89
C GLY A 57 -1.90 19.30 -3.19
N LEU A 58 -1.41 18.35 -3.98
CA LEU A 58 -0.78 18.62 -5.28
C LEU A 58 -1.78 19.23 -6.28
N HIS A 59 -3.02 18.71 -6.32
CA HIS A 59 -4.06 19.27 -7.17
C HIS A 59 -4.37 20.72 -6.79
N ARG A 60 -4.50 21.00 -5.49
CA ARG A 60 -4.75 22.36 -4.98
C ARG A 60 -3.62 23.31 -5.35
N LEU A 61 -2.36 22.88 -5.24
CA LEU A 61 -1.20 23.68 -5.63
C LEU A 61 -1.20 24.00 -7.14
N LYS A 62 -1.55 23.02 -7.99
CA LYS A 62 -1.72 23.24 -9.43
C LYS A 62 -2.82 24.26 -9.71
N SER A 63 -3.97 24.16 -9.03
CA SER A 63 -5.05 25.14 -9.17
C SER A 63 -4.61 26.55 -8.74
N TYR A 64 -3.87 26.69 -7.63
CA TYR A 64 -3.33 27.99 -7.22
C TYR A 64 -2.36 28.57 -8.24
N ARG A 65 -1.47 27.75 -8.82
CA ARG A 65 -0.58 28.20 -9.90
C ARG A 65 -1.37 28.73 -11.09
N VAL A 66 -2.38 28.00 -11.56
CA VAL A 66 -3.22 28.43 -12.69
C VAL A 66 -3.92 29.75 -12.38
N ARG A 67 -4.52 29.86 -11.19
CA ARG A 67 -5.21 31.08 -10.77
C ARG A 67 -4.26 32.27 -10.66
N PHE A 68 -3.07 32.08 -10.10
CA PHE A 68 -2.05 33.12 -10.01
C PHE A 68 -1.62 33.62 -11.39
N GLU A 69 -1.37 32.72 -12.34
CA GLU A 69 -1.02 33.11 -13.71
C GLU A 69 -2.16 33.88 -14.39
N GLN A 70 -3.43 33.48 -14.17
CA GLN A 70 -4.59 34.21 -14.69
C GLN A 70 -4.68 35.62 -14.10
N GLU A 71 -4.62 35.74 -12.77
CA GLU A 71 -4.70 37.03 -12.07
C GLU A 71 -3.59 37.98 -12.56
N LYS A 72 -2.36 37.48 -12.68
CA LYS A 72 -1.22 38.21 -13.24
C LYS A 72 -1.52 38.71 -14.65
N ASN A 73 -2.01 37.84 -15.55
CA ASN A 73 -2.30 38.22 -16.94
C ASN A 73 -3.41 39.27 -17.05
N THR A 74 -4.44 39.21 -16.19
CA THR A 74 -5.45 40.28 -16.12
C THR A 74 -4.86 41.60 -15.67
N LEU A 75 -3.95 41.61 -14.69
CA LEU A 75 -3.33 42.85 -14.21
C LEU A 75 -2.62 43.60 -15.33
N PHE A 76 -1.89 42.89 -16.18
CA PHE A 76 -1.17 43.44 -17.34
C PHE A 76 -2.06 43.75 -18.56
N ALA A 77 -3.34 43.37 -18.55
CA ALA A 77 -4.27 43.68 -19.63
C ALA A 77 -4.98 45.04 -19.46
N PHE A 78 -4.85 45.65 -18.28
CA PHE A 78 -5.41 46.97 -17.96
C PHE A 78 -4.37 48.10 -17.92
N ASP A 79 -3.09 47.79 -18.19
CA ASP A 79 -2.02 48.74 -18.50
C ASP A 79 -1.88 48.91 -20.02
#